data_AF-A0A3U9YNX0-F1
#
_entry.id   AF-A0A3U9YNX0-F1
#
_cell.length_a   1.000
_cell.length_b   1.000
_cell.length_c   1.000
_cell.angle_alpha   90.00
_cell.angle_beta   90.00
_cell.angle_gamma   90.00
#
_symmetry.space_group_name_H-M   'P 1'
#
loop_
_entity.id
_entity.type
_entity.pdbx_description
1 polymer ?
#
loop_
_entity_poly.entity_id
_entity_poly.type
_entity_poly.pdbx_seq_one_letter_code
_entity_poly.pdbx_strand_id
1 'polypeptide(L)'
;MKRNKYLLAASVLAVIFPLTSQAENINVDFTATVLATTCSMSIAALDGSNLSGDATSGYTLNVGDVGLDKIIKKSAESQKNFKFVAKDCSAALTKITTTLASSTDASGNFIKNQSAASGAATNVGMGFKRKSTTDETYFTPGSGSFSWTSDERAANEVEMTVALRELTDGAGTTGAFSSTATFNFTYQ
;
A
#
# COMPACT_ATOMS: atom_id res chain seq x y z
N MET A 1 -41.66 58.25 -84.98
CA MET A 1 -41.75 57.24 -83.89
C MET A 1 -43.19 57.16 -83.41
N LYS A 2 -43.86 56.01 -83.57
CA LYS A 2 -45.13 55.69 -82.90
C LYS A 2 -45.02 54.22 -82.49
N ARG A 3 -44.81 53.95 -81.19
CA ARG A 3 -44.67 52.60 -80.64
C ARG A 3 -46.00 52.22 -80.01
N ASN A 4 -46.62 51.20 -80.59
CA ASN A 4 -47.75 50.46 -80.07
C ASN A 4 -47.23 49.05 -79.80
N LYS A 5 -47.20 48.52 -78.57
CA LYS A 5 -47.14 47.07 -78.30
C LYS A 5 -47.75 46.72 -76.94
N TYR A 6 -48.51 45.64 -77.01
CA TYR A 6 -49.39 45.00 -76.05
C TYR A 6 -48.66 43.97 -75.17
N LEU A 7 -49.32 43.66 -74.03
CA LEU A 7 -49.49 42.31 -73.40
C LEU A 7 -48.27 41.55 -72.82
N LEU A 8 -48.37 41.11 -71.56
CA LEU A 8 -48.58 39.70 -71.12
C LEU A 8 -48.19 39.47 -69.65
N ALA A 9 -49.05 38.72 -68.94
CA ALA A 9 -48.84 38.20 -67.60
C ALA A 9 -47.85 37.03 -67.59
N ALA A 10 -47.12 36.83 -66.48
CA ALA A 10 -46.32 35.64 -66.24
C ALA A 10 -46.42 35.19 -64.77
N SER A 11 -46.80 33.93 -64.62
CA SER A 11 -47.06 33.18 -63.39
C SER A 11 -45.77 32.83 -62.64
N VAL A 12 -45.76 32.98 -61.31
CA VAL A 12 -44.64 32.59 -60.44
C VAL A 12 -44.74 31.09 -60.12
N LEU A 13 -43.75 30.32 -60.53
CA LEU A 13 -43.57 28.90 -60.20
C LEU A 13 -42.71 28.79 -58.93
N ALA A 14 -43.29 28.33 -57.83
CA ALA A 14 -42.57 28.09 -56.57
C ALA A 14 -41.78 26.77 -56.65
N VAL A 15 -40.45 26.85 -56.56
CA VAL A 15 -39.56 25.69 -56.52
C VAL A 15 -39.34 25.30 -55.06
N ILE A 16 -39.84 24.13 -54.66
CA ILE A 16 -39.58 23.51 -53.36
C ILE A 16 -38.23 22.78 -53.47
N PHE A 17 -37.21 23.27 -52.76
CA PHE A 17 -35.93 22.56 -52.62
C PHE A 17 -36.05 21.48 -51.53
N PRO A 18 -35.68 20.21 -51.79
CA PRO A 18 -35.49 19.24 -50.72
C PRO A 18 -34.18 19.55 -49.97
N LEU A 19 -34.29 19.80 -48.67
CA LEU A 19 -33.14 19.85 -47.76
C LEU A 19 -32.55 18.44 -47.67
N THR A 20 -31.41 18.21 -48.31
CA THR A 20 -30.64 16.98 -48.15
C THR A 20 -30.01 16.98 -46.76
N SER A 21 -30.57 16.17 -45.86
CA SER A 21 -29.96 15.83 -44.57
C SER A 21 -28.66 15.07 -44.81
N GLN A 22 -27.52 15.75 -44.69
CA GLN A 22 -26.21 15.10 -44.70
C GLN A 22 -25.97 14.50 -43.31
N ALA A 23 -25.96 13.17 -43.21
CA ALA A 23 -25.50 12.49 -42.00
C ALA A 23 -23.96 12.49 -42.03
N GLU A 24 -23.34 13.25 -41.13
CA GLU A 24 -21.88 13.26 -40.95
C GLU A 24 -21.49 12.19 -39.92
N ASN A 25 -20.63 11.26 -40.32
CA ASN A 25 -20.02 10.31 -39.40
C ASN A 25 -18.84 11.00 -38.71
N ILE A 26 -18.94 11.19 -37.39
CA ILE A 26 -17.85 11.68 -36.54
C ILE A 26 -17.17 10.45 -35.93
N ASN A 27 -15.97 10.13 -36.43
CA ASN A 27 -15.11 9.14 -35.79
C ASN A 27 -14.21 9.85 -34.77
N VAL A 28 -14.18 9.33 -33.55
CA VAL A 28 -13.36 9.86 -32.45
C VAL A 28 -12.40 8.75 -32.03
N ASP A 29 -11.11 8.97 -32.25
CA ASP A 29 -10.07 8.04 -31.83
C ASP A 29 -9.60 8.39 -30.41
N PHE A 30 -9.92 7.51 -29.46
CA PHE A 30 -9.44 7.64 -28.08
C PHE A 30 -8.13 6.86 -27.94
N THR A 31 -7.03 7.60 -27.75
CA THR A 31 -5.74 7.02 -27.38
C THR A 31 -5.52 7.26 -25.89
N ALA A 32 -5.31 6.20 -25.11
CA ALA A 32 -4.96 6.29 -23.70
C ALA A 32 -3.76 5.38 -23.39
N THR A 33 -2.83 5.88 -22.59
CA THR A 33 -1.74 5.08 -22.03
C THR A 33 -2.19 4.55 -20.66
N VAL A 34 -2.35 3.22 -20.56
CA VAL A 34 -2.63 2.56 -19.28
C VAL A 34 -1.30 2.33 -18.56
N LEU A 35 -1.02 3.13 -17.54
CA LEU A 35 0.12 2.93 -16.65
C LEU A 35 -0.31 2.09 -15.44
N ALA A 36 0.56 1.23 -14.95
CA ALA A 36 0.32 0.53 -13.68
C ALA A 36 0.42 1.54 -12.53
N THR A 37 -0.59 1.56 -11.66
CA THR A 37 -0.53 2.32 -10.41
C THR A 37 0.39 1.59 -9.44
N THR A 38 1.61 2.07 -9.24
CA THR A 38 2.59 1.43 -8.37
C THR A 38 3.43 2.47 -7.61
N CYS A 39 4.12 2.00 -6.58
CA CYS A 39 5.21 2.69 -5.91
C CYS A 39 6.41 1.74 -5.76
N SER A 40 7.61 2.30 -5.69
CA SER A 40 8.78 1.63 -5.16
C SER A 40 8.72 1.63 -3.63
N MET A 41 8.70 0.45 -3.01
CA MET A 41 8.63 0.32 -1.55
C MET A 41 9.99 0.01 -0.94
N SER A 42 10.29 0.66 0.17
CA SER A 42 11.49 0.43 0.96
C SER A 42 11.18 0.49 2.46
N ILE A 43 12.13 0.02 3.28
CA ILE A 43 12.06 0.13 4.73
C ILE A 43 13.20 1.04 5.20
N ALA A 44 12.89 1.97 6.11
CA ALA A 44 13.87 2.84 6.74
C ALA A 44 13.86 2.67 8.27
N ALA A 45 15.01 2.91 8.87
CA ALA A 45 15.14 3.03 10.32
C ALA A 45 14.29 4.20 10.84
N LEU A 46 13.79 4.05 12.07
CA LEU A 46 13.01 5.04 12.78
C LEU A 46 13.39 5.01 14.26
N ASP A 47 13.41 6.16 14.92
CA ASP A 47 13.75 6.30 16.34
C ASP A 47 15.11 5.65 16.72
N GLY A 48 16.10 5.74 15.82
CA GLY A 48 17.45 5.21 16.03
C GLY A 48 17.59 3.69 15.92
N SER A 49 16.61 3.00 15.30
CA SER A 49 16.72 1.55 15.08
C SER A 49 17.85 1.17 14.12
N ASN A 50 18.45 0.00 14.35
CA ASN A 50 19.55 -0.50 13.53
C ASN A 50 18.99 -1.37 12.41
N LEU A 51 18.91 -0.80 11.21
CA LEU A 51 18.37 -1.45 10.02
C LEU A 51 19.43 -1.53 8.92
N SER A 52 19.54 -2.69 8.29
CA SER A 52 20.45 -2.96 7.18
C SER A 52 19.73 -3.70 6.04
N GLY A 53 20.39 -3.79 4.88
CA GLY A 53 19.83 -4.42 3.68
C GLY A 53 19.04 -3.45 2.80
N ASP A 54 18.36 -4.00 1.79
CA ASP A 54 17.63 -3.25 0.78
C ASP A 54 16.46 -4.07 0.19
N ALA A 55 15.71 -3.48 -0.75
CA ALA A 55 14.57 -4.13 -1.38
C ALA A 55 14.94 -5.37 -2.22
N THR A 56 16.20 -5.53 -2.62
CA THR A 56 16.66 -6.66 -3.44
C THR A 56 17.11 -7.83 -2.57
N SER A 57 17.82 -7.55 -1.49
CA SER A 57 18.38 -8.53 -0.56
C SER A 57 17.50 -8.82 0.65
N GLY A 58 16.47 -8.00 0.87
CA GLY A 58 15.67 -7.99 2.09
C GLY A 58 16.26 -7.06 3.16
N TYR A 59 15.44 -6.73 4.14
CA TYR A 59 15.82 -5.85 5.25
C TYR A 59 16.02 -6.65 6.53
N THR A 60 17.04 -6.28 7.30
CA THR A 60 17.30 -6.83 8.64
C THR A 60 17.19 -5.71 9.66
N LEU A 61 16.25 -5.85 10.59
CA LEU A 61 16.12 -4.98 11.76
C LEU A 61 16.74 -5.66 12.97
N ASN A 62 17.83 -5.12 13.50
CA ASN A 62 18.45 -5.60 14.71
C ASN A 62 17.78 -4.98 15.94
N VAL A 63 17.11 -5.82 16.73
CA VAL A 63 16.40 -5.41 17.96
C VAL A 63 17.35 -5.21 19.14
N GLY A 64 18.57 -5.79 19.06
CA GLY A 64 19.54 -5.84 20.15
C GLY A 64 19.20 -6.87 21.21
N ASP A 65 19.99 -6.90 22.28
CA ASP A 65 19.72 -7.74 23.45
C ASP A 65 18.54 -7.16 24.24
N VAL A 66 17.49 -7.98 24.40
CA VAL A 66 16.28 -7.62 25.16
C VAL A 66 16.16 -8.56 26.36
N GLY A 67 16.10 -7.99 27.56
CA GLY A 67 15.86 -8.77 28.78
C GLY A 67 14.48 -9.43 28.77
N LEU A 68 14.39 -10.68 29.23
CA LEU A 68 13.09 -11.38 29.33
C LEU A 68 12.11 -10.61 30.24
N ASP A 69 12.61 -9.93 31.29
CA ASP A 69 11.77 -9.09 32.14
C ASP A 69 11.12 -7.92 31.38
N LYS A 70 11.80 -7.40 30.34
CA LYS A 70 11.28 -6.35 29.46
C LYS A 70 10.18 -6.85 28.55
N ILE A 71 10.29 -8.10 28.09
CA ILE A 71 9.26 -8.80 27.30
C ILE A 71 8.03 -9.08 28.17
N ILE A 72 8.22 -9.65 29.37
CA ILE A 72 7.14 -9.93 30.34
C ILE A 72 6.40 -8.64 30.72
N LYS A 73 7.14 -7.56 31.00
CA LYS A 73 6.56 -6.25 31.34
C LYS A 73 6.01 -5.48 30.12
N LYS A 74 6.14 -6.02 28.90
CA LYS A 74 5.71 -5.38 27.63
C LYS A 74 6.27 -3.98 27.44
N SER A 75 7.48 -3.76 27.95
CA SER A 75 8.14 -2.45 27.99
C SER A 75 8.56 -1.94 26.61
N ALA A 76 8.89 -0.65 26.49
CA ALA A 76 9.32 -0.03 25.24
C ALA A 76 10.64 -0.64 24.72
N GLU A 77 11.51 -1.12 25.61
CA GLU A 77 12.79 -1.73 25.26
C GLU A 77 12.62 -3.04 24.47
N SER A 78 11.50 -3.75 24.67
CA SER A 78 11.11 -4.94 23.90
C SER A 78 10.48 -4.62 22.54
N GLN A 79 10.53 -3.37 22.11
CA GLN A 79 9.97 -2.88 20.85
C GLN A 79 11.04 -2.13 20.06
N LYS A 80 10.85 -2.08 18.74
CA LYS A 80 11.61 -1.20 17.84
C LYS A 80 10.69 -0.66 16.76
N ASN A 81 11.01 0.55 16.32
CA ASN A 81 10.26 1.23 15.29
C ASN A 81 11.01 1.19 13.96
N PHE A 82 10.26 1.14 12.88
CA PHE A 82 10.72 1.28 11.51
C PHE A 82 9.63 1.96 10.71
N LYS A 83 9.89 2.32 9.45
CA LYS A 83 8.84 2.83 8.57
C LYS A 83 8.91 2.22 7.19
N PHE A 84 7.73 2.00 6.61
CA PHE A 84 7.61 1.80 5.18
C PHE A 84 7.74 3.16 4.49
N VAL A 85 8.51 3.22 3.42
CA VAL A 85 8.69 4.42 2.60
C VAL A 85 8.31 4.09 1.17
N ALA A 86 7.36 4.85 0.63
CA ALA A 86 6.96 4.77 -0.76
C ALA A 86 7.71 5.84 -1.58
N LYS A 87 8.16 5.48 -2.77
CA LYS A 87 8.80 6.41 -3.72
C LYS A 87 8.30 6.15 -5.12
N ASP A 88 8.49 7.14 -5.99
CA ASP A 88 8.16 7.05 -7.42
C ASP A 88 6.72 6.56 -7.66
N CYS A 89 5.81 6.99 -6.79
CA CYS A 89 4.41 6.62 -6.86
C CYS A 89 3.75 7.25 -8.09
N SER A 90 2.94 6.49 -8.80
CA SER A 90 2.16 7.04 -9.92
C SER A 90 1.20 8.12 -9.43
N ALA A 91 0.98 9.16 -10.25
CA ALA A 91 0.09 10.28 -9.89
C ALA A 91 -1.39 9.86 -9.73
N ALA A 92 -1.78 8.70 -10.27
CA ALA A 92 -3.13 8.16 -10.18
C ALA A 92 -3.37 7.31 -8.93
N LEU A 93 -2.36 7.14 -8.06
CA LEU A 93 -2.48 6.33 -6.86
C LEU A 93 -3.43 6.97 -5.84
N THR A 94 -4.53 6.28 -5.57
CA THR A 94 -5.55 6.72 -4.61
C THR A 94 -5.49 5.94 -3.31
N LYS A 95 -4.90 4.73 -3.32
CA LYS A 95 -4.83 3.86 -2.14
C LYS A 95 -3.63 2.92 -2.19
N ILE A 96 -2.98 2.79 -1.04
CA ILE A 96 -2.00 1.73 -0.76
C ILE A 96 -2.58 0.89 0.38
N THR A 97 -2.58 -0.43 0.23
CA THR A 97 -2.93 -1.36 1.31
C THR A 97 -1.73 -2.23 1.63
N THR A 98 -1.35 -2.27 2.90
CA THR A 98 -0.32 -3.16 3.42
C THR A 98 -0.98 -4.37 4.06
N THR A 99 -0.44 -5.54 3.79
CA THR A 99 -0.89 -6.82 4.36
C THR A 99 0.30 -7.55 4.95
N LEU A 100 0.14 -8.18 6.11
CA LEU A 100 1.12 -9.11 6.66
C LEU A 100 0.86 -10.49 6.06
N ALA A 101 1.81 -11.02 5.29
CA ALA A 101 1.69 -12.31 4.65
C ALA A 101 1.55 -13.44 5.69
N SER A 102 1.00 -14.57 5.26
CA SER A 102 0.98 -15.79 6.08
C SER A 102 2.40 -16.26 6.40
N SER A 103 2.60 -16.80 7.59
CA SER A 103 3.83 -17.47 7.99
C SER A 103 3.50 -18.87 8.52
N THR A 104 4.32 -19.86 8.18
CA THR A 104 4.24 -21.22 8.74
C THR A 104 4.51 -21.23 10.25
N ASP A 105 5.18 -20.20 10.74
CA ASP A 105 5.53 -20.02 12.14
C ASP A 105 4.59 -19.06 12.87
N ALA A 106 3.42 -18.78 12.31
CA ALA A 106 2.41 -17.99 12.99
C ALA A 106 1.91 -18.67 14.29
N SER A 107 1.66 -17.87 15.32
CA SER A 107 1.00 -18.25 16.57
C SER A 107 0.12 -17.08 17.00
N GLY A 108 -1.19 -17.17 16.71
CA GLY A 108 -2.10 -16.04 16.89
C GLY A 108 -1.64 -14.83 16.08
N ASN A 109 -1.38 -13.71 16.77
CA ASN A 109 -0.94 -12.46 16.14
C ASN A 109 0.59 -12.30 16.07
N PHE A 110 1.34 -13.37 16.35
CA PHE A 110 2.80 -13.34 16.41
C PHE A 110 3.41 -14.31 15.41
N ILE A 111 4.65 -14.03 15.01
CA ILE A 111 5.53 -14.99 14.32
C ILE A 111 6.54 -15.51 15.33
N LYS A 112 6.62 -16.84 15.47
CA LYS A 112 7.52 -17.50 16.45
C LYS A 112 8.99 -17.25 16.10
N ASN A 113 9.84 -17.52 17.10
CA ASN A 113 11.28 -17.64 16.90
C ASN A 113 11.61 -18.77 15.89
N GLN A 114 12.48 -18.45 14.93
CA GLN A 114 12.99 -19.35 13.89
C GLN A 114 14.51 -19.61 14.05
N SER A 115 15.12 -19.11 15.14
CA SER A 115 16.54 -19.32 15.39
C SER A 115 16.86 -20.81 15.57
N ALA A 116 17.86 -21.30 14.83
CA ALA A 116 18.37 -22.66 14.93
C ALA A 116 19.52 -22.80 15.97
N ALA A 117 19.84 -21.73 16.71
CA ALA A 117 20.90 -21.77 17.70
C ALA A 117 20.55 -22.70 18.87
N SER A 118 21.57 -23.38 19.41
CA SER A 118 21.40 -24.14 20.67
C SER A 118 21.03 -23.18 21.79
N GLY A 119 19.92 -23.45 22.49
CA GLY A 119 19.37 -22.55 23.49
C GLY A 119 18.63 -21.34 22.91
N ALA A 120 18.08 -21.44 21.71
CA ALA A 120 17.17 -20.43 21.17
C ALA A 120 15.99 -20.17 22.13
N ALA A 121 15.55 -18.91 22.21
CA ALA A 121 14.43 -18.52 23.05
C ALA A 121 13.15 -19.25 22.63
N THR A 122 12.40 -19.77 23.59
CA THR A 122 11.11 -20.45 23.38
C THR A 122 9.97 -19.60 23.94
N ASN A 123 8.75 -19.79 23.43
CA ASN A 123 7.55 -19.01 23.79
C ASN A 123 7.72 -17.48 23.65
N VAL A 124 8.65 -17.02 22.80
CA VAL A 124 8.77 -15.62 22.41
C VAL A 124 8.39 -15.51 20.93
N GLY A 125 7.60 -14.50 20.60
CA GLY A 125 7.18 -14.18 19.24
C GLY A 125 7.27 -12.70 18.94
N MET A 126 7.22 -12.42 17.64
CA MET A 126 7.30 -11.08 17.07
C MET A 126 5.93 -10.64 16.55
N GLY A 127 5.43 -9.53 17.07
CA GLY A 127 4.18 -8.91 16.65
C GLY A 127 4.43 -7.58 15.94
N PHE A 128 3.55 -7.21 15.01
CA PHE A 128 3.63 -5.96 14.26
C PHE A 128 2.37 -5.13 14.44
N LYS A 129 2.54 -3.82 14.58
CA LYS A 129 1.45 -2.86 14.65
C LYS A 129 1.88 -1.53 14.05
N ARG A 130 0.92 -0.65 13.75
CA ARG A 130 1.25 0.76 13.48
C ARG A 130 1.86 1.36 14.74
N LYS A 131 2.82 2.28 14.59
CA LYS A 131 3.41 2.97 15.74
C LYS A 131 2.37 3.80 16.52
N SER A 132 1.32 4.28 15.85
CA SER A 132 0.19 4.96 16.48
C SER A 132 -0.71 4.06 17.32
N THR A 133 -0.60 2.73 17.18
CA THR A 133 -1.33 1.76 18.01
C THR A 133 -0.62 1.60 19.35
N THR A 134 -1.19 2.17 20.41
CA THR A 134 -0.57 2.22 21.75
C THR A 134 -0.76 0.95 22.57
N ASP A 135 -1.82 0.18 22.29
CA ASP A 135 -2.13 -1.08 22.96
C ASP A 135 -1.37 -2.28 22.36
N GLU A 136 -1.71 -3.48 22.82
CA GLU A 136 -1.09 -4.75 22.40
C GLU A 136 -1.86 -5.39 21.22
N THR A 137 -2.52 -4.57 20.40
CA THR A 137 -3.22 -5.03 19.20
C THR A 137 -2.24 -5.18 18.04
N TYR A 138 -1.93 -6.42 17.69
CA TYR A 138 -1.00 -6.78 16.62
C TYR A 138 -1.71 -7.33 15.38
N PHE A 139 -1.09 -7.17 14.22
CA PHE A 139 -1.56 -7.78 12.97
C PHE A 139 -1.42 -9.29 13.01
N THR A 140 -2.48 -9.99 12.60
CA THR A 140 -2.47 -11.44 12.43
C THR A 140 -1.76 -11.82 11.13
N PRO A 141 -0.73 -12.68 11.13
CA PRO A 141 -0.12 -13.17 9.89
C PRO A 141 -1.16 -13.82 8.96
N GLY A 142 -1.23 -13.38 7.71
CA GLY A 142 -2.13 -13.90 6.67
C GLY A 142 -3.48 -13.19 6.54
N SER A 143 -3.93 -12.43 7.55
CA SER A 143 -5.20 -11.69 7.50
C SER A 143 -5.10 -10.24 7.95
N GLY A 144 -4.07 -9.90 8.72
CA GLY A 144 -3.77 -8.55 9.18
C GLY A 144 -3.45 -7.64 8.01
N SER A 145 -4.23 -6.56 7.88
CA SER A 145 -4.07 -5.59 6.81
C SER A 145 -4.52 -4.20 7.23
N PHE A 146 -4.04 -3.18 6.53
CA PHE A 146 -4.50 -1.82 6.70
C PHE A 146 -4.30 -1.01 5.41
N SER A 147 -5.19 -0.05 5.17
CA SER A 147 -4.99 0.95 4.13
C SER A 147 -4.28 2.17 4.70
N TRP A 148 -3.34 2.70 3.91
CA TRP A 148 -2.63 3.94 4.24
C TRP A 148 -3.62 5.10 4.28
N THR A 149 -3.56 5.88 5.35
CA THR A 149 -4.34 7.11 5.51
C THR A 149 -3.91 8.16 4.48
N SER A 150 -4.74 9.20 4.30
CA SER A 150 -4.38 10.31 3.40
C SER A 150 -3.07 10.97 3.81
N ASP A 151 -2.83 11.14 5.11
CA ASP A 151 -1.61 11.76 5.65
C ASP A 151 -0.38 10.86 5.43
N GLU A 152 -0.51 9.56 5.70
CA GLU A 152 0.55 8.57 5.43
C GLU A 152 0.93 8.56 3.93
N ARG A 153 -0.06 8.63 3.02
CA ARG A 153 0.21 8.72 1.58
C ARG A 153 0.83 10.05 1.17
N ALA A 154 0.38 11.16 1.75
CA ALA A 154 0.95 12.48 1.47
C ALA A 154 2.42 12.58 1.96
N ALA A 155 2.72 11.96 3.10
CA ALA A 155 4.08 11.84 3.63
C ALA A 155 4.91 10.79 2.91
N ASN A 156 4.28 9.90 2.12
CA ASN A 156 4.87 8.71 1.52
C ASN A 156 5.47 7.73 2.54
N GLU A 157 4.94 7.69 3.75
CA GLU A 157 5.52 6.93 4.86
C GLU A 157 4.45 6.37 5.79
N VAL A 158 4.71 5.17 6.34
CA VAL A 158 3.93 4.58 7.44
C VAL A 158 4.87 4.12 8.53
N GLU A 159 4.70 4.67 9.73
CA GLU A 159 5.47 4.28 10.91
C GLU A 159 4.90 3.03 11.56
N MET A 160 5.79 2.07 11.82
CA MET A 160 5.47 0.74 12.31
C MET A 160 6.29 0.42 13.55
N THR A 161 5.75 -0.47 14.37
CA THR A 161 6.42 -1.03 15.53
C THR A 161 6.45 -2.54 15.42
N VAL A 162 7.62 -3.11 15.65
CA VAL A 162 7.79 -4.53 15.95
C VAL A 162 7.97 -4.69 17.47
N ALA A 163 7.37 -5.73 18.02
CA ALA A 163 7.41 -6.02 19.45
C ALA A 163 7.74 -7.49 19.71
N LEU A 164 8.66 -7.76 20.63
CA LEU A 164 8.89 -9.10 21.17
C LEU A 164 7.98 -9.33 22.37
N ARG A 165 7.21 -10.43 22.34
CA ARG A 165 6.24 -10.79 23.38
C ARG A 165 6.30 -12.26 23.71
N GLU A 166 5.87 -12.60 24.92
CA GLU A 166 5.57 -13.98 25.24
C GLU A 166 4.35 -14.44 24.45
N LEU A 167 4.40 -15.67 23.93
CA LEU A 167 3.27 -16.32 23.27
C LEU A 167 2.28 -16.88 24.30
N THR A 168 2.82 -17.29 25.45
CA THR A 168 2.08 -17.74 26.62
C THR A 168 2.71 -17.03 27.82
N ASP A 169 1.91 -16.26 28.55
CA ASP A 169 2.38 -15.45 29.68
C ASP A 169 3.16 -16.30 30.69
N GLY A 170 4.37 -15.85 31.04
CA GLY A 170 5.28 -16.52 31.99
C GLY A 170 5.98 -17.77 31.48
N ALA A 171 5.80 -18.15 30.21
CA ALA A 171 6.42 -19.35 29.63
C ALA A 171 7.64 -19.04 28.73
N GLY A 172 7.96 -17.77 28.52
CA GLY A 172 9.10 -17.30 27.73
C GLY A 172 10.44 -17.72 28.33
N THR A 173 11.40 -18.05 27.47
CA THR A 173 12.78 -18.34 27.89
C THR A 173 13.77 -17.41 27.20
N THR A 174 14.94 -17.23 27.83
CA THR A 174 16.04 -16.47 27.26
C THR A 174 16.77 -17.28 26.19
N GLY A 175 17.28 -16.61 25.16
CA GLY A 175 18.05 -17.26 24.12
C GLY A 175 18.12 -16.43 22.86
N ALA A 176 18.79 -16.95 21.82
CA ALA A 176 18.81 -16.31 20.52
C ALA A 176 17.40 -16.21 19.93
N PHE A 177 17.09 -15.08 19.30
CA PHE A 177 15.85 -14.86 18.57
C PHE A 177 16.13 -14.37 17.16
N SER A 178 15.51 -15.00 16.17
CA SER A 178 15.49 -14.52 14.78
C SER A 178 14.20 -14.95 14.12
N SER A 179 13.57 -14.08 13.34
CA SER A 179 12.31 -14.40 12.67
C SER A 179 12.14 -13.54 11.41
N THR A 180 11.38 -14.04 10.44
CA THR A 180 11.14 -13.37 9.15
C THR A 180 9.67 -13.04 8.98
N ALA A 181 9.38 -11.82 8.51
CA ALA A 181 8.04 -11.37 8.16
C ALA A 181 8.03 -10.81 6.74
N THR A 182 6.95 -11.06 6.00
CA THR A 182 6.76 -10.53 4.65
C THR A 182 5.54 -9.62 4.64
N PHE A 183 5.70 -8.40 4.11
CA PHE A 183 4.61 -7.46 3.91
C PHE A 183 4.34 -7.31 2.41
N ASN A 184 3.08 -7.45 2.00
CA ASN A 184 2.68 -7.19 0.62
C ASN A 184 1.93 -5.87 0.52
N PHE A 185 2.18 -5.13 -0.55
CA PHE A 185 1.56 -3.85 -0.85
C PHE A 185 0.70 -3.98 -2.09
N THR A 186 -0.56 -3.55 -2.00
CA THR A 186 -1.45 -3.44 -3.15
C THR A 186 -1.81 -1.98 -3.40
N TYR A 187 -1.89 -1.63 -4.67
CA TYR A 187 -2.06 -0.26 -5.15
C TYR A 187 -3.37 -0.15 -5.93
N GLN A 188 -4.12 0.93 -5.71
CA GLN A 188 -5.36 1.23 -6.43
C GLN A 188 -5.39 2.71 -6.82
#